data_AF-A0A2X2VD28-F1
#
_entry.id   AF-A0A2X2VD28-F1
#
_cell.length_a   1.000
_cell.length_b   1.000
_cell.length_c   1.000
_cell.angle_alpha   90.00
_cell.angle_beta   90.00
_cell.angle_gamma   90.00
#
_symmetry.space_group_name_H-M   'P 1'
#
loop_
_entity.id
_entity.type
_entity.pdbx_description
1 polymer ?
#
loop_
_entity_poly.entity_id
_entity_poly.type
_entity_poly.pdbx_seq_one_letter_code
_entity_poly.pdbx_strand_id
1 'polypeptide(L)'
;MTENLDYAQTGKDISCNLGSLNIAHTMDSPDFGRTIDTAIRGLTAVSDMSHIRSVPSVEAGNAASHAIGLGQMNLHGYLAREGIAYGSAEGLDFTNMYFYTITWHALRASNALARERQQRFAGFEQSRYASGEYFQQYLEQTWEPKTEKVRALFAGAGIAIPTREQWQQLSDDVREYGLYNQNLQAIPPTGSISYINHATSSIHPIVSRIEIRKEGKTGRVYYPAPFMTNDNLEFYQDAYDIGPEKIIDTYAEATRHVDQGLSLTLFFRDTATTRDINKAQIYAWKKGIKTLYYIRLRQLALEGTEVQGCVSCAL
;
A
#
# COMPACT_ATOMS: atom_id res chain seq x y z
N MET A 1 -19.23 -30.04 -36.83
CA MET A 1 -19.40 -28.58 -36.72
C MET A 1 -18.42 -28.11 -35.68
N THR A 2 -17.45 -27.27 -36.05
CA THR A 2 -16.57 -26.60 -35.08
C THR A 2 -17.41 -25.56 -34.37
N GLU A 3 -17.60 -25.69 -33.05
CA GLU A 3 -18.29 -24.67 -32.28
C GLU A 3 -17.56 -23.33 -32.43
N ASN A 4 -18.30 -22.25 -32.68
CA ASN A 4 -17.73 -20.91 -32.70
C ASN A 4 -17.43 -20.50 -31.26
N LEU A 5 -16.14 -20.31 -30.96
CA LEU A 5 -15.63 -19.93 -29.63
C LEU A 5 -15.25 -18.43 -29.56
N ASP A 6 -15.61 -17.63 -30.56
CA ASP A 6 -15.32 -16.21 -30.60
C ASP A 6 -16.15 -15.43 -29.55
N TYR A 7 -15.60 -14.30 -29.10
CA TYR A 7 -16.32 -13.39 -28.22
C TYR A 7 -17.47 -12.71 -28.98
N ALA A 8 -18.72 -12.95 -28.56
CA ALA A 8 -19.87 -12.20 -29.05
C ALA A 8 -19.84 -10.72 -28.62
N GLN A 9 -19.40 -10.46 -27.38
CA GLN A 9 -19.16 -9.13 -26.83
C GLN A 9 -18.02 -9.21 -25.81
N THR A 10 -17.02 -8.33 -25.94
CA THR A 10 -15.92 -8.25 -25.00
C THR A 10 -16.30 -7.38 -23.80
N GLY A 11 -16.26 -7.97 -22.60
CA GLY A 11 -16.45 -7.25 -21.35
C GLY A 11 -15.22 -6.47 -20.90
N LYS A 12 -15.24 -6.01 -19.64
CA LYS A 12 -14.11 -5.34 -18.98
C LYS A 12 -13.65 -6.17 -17.79
N ASP A 13 -12.47 -6.75 -17.91
CA ASP A 13 -11.75 -7.41 -16.80
C ASP A 13 -10.62 -6.51 -16.27
N ILE A 14 -9.98 -6.94 -15.19
CA ILE A 14 -8.97 -6.16 -14.48
C ILE A 14 -7.59 -6.78 -14.69
N SER A 15 -6.62 -5.97 -15.12
CA SER A 15 -5.21 -6.18 -14.83
C SER A 15 -4.75 -5.10 -13.86
N CYS A 16 -3.68 -5.38 -13.11
CA CYS A 16 -3.12 -4.43 -12.16
C CYS A 16 -1.60 -4.38 -12.34
N ASN A 17 -1.07 -3.17 -12.48
CA ASN A 17 0.34 -2.88 -12.44
C ASN A 17 0.65 -2.23 -11.09
N LEU A 18 1.63 -2.78 -10.38
CA LEU A 18 1.92 -2.42 -9.00
C LEU A 18 3.35 -1.89 -8.88
N GLY A 19 3.52 -0.88 -8.04
CA GLY A 19 4.82 -0.36 -7.62
C GLY A 19 4.67 0.23 -6.24
N SER A 20 5.72 0.25 -5.43
CA SER A 20 5.62 0.78 -4.07
C SER A 20 6.76 1.71 -3.73
N LEU A 21 6.43 2.78 -3.03
CA LEU A 21 7.39 3.72 -2.48
C LEU A 21 7.88 3.23 -1.12
N ASN A 22 9.16 3.44 -0.84
CA ASN A 22 9.72 3.28 0.49
C ASN A 22 9.41 4.55 1.29
N ILE A 23 8.59 4.43 2.34
CA ILE A 23 8.13 5.58 3.13
C ILE A 23 9.31 6.38 3.69
N ALA A 24 10.33 5.71 4.23
CA ALA A 24 11.48 6.39 4.81
C ALA A 24 12.22 7.26 3.78
N HIS A 25 12.57 6.68 2.63
CA HIS A 25 13.27 7.43 1.57
C HIS A 25 12.38 8.48 0.90
N THR A 26 11.06 8.28 0.92
CA THR A 26 10.12 9.29 0.39
C THR A 26 10.05 10.49 1.32
N MET A 27 10.04 10.26 2.64
CA MET A 27 10.13 11.33 3.65
C MET A 27 11.47 12.06 3.60
N ASP A 28 12.55 11.38 3.23
CA ASP A 28 13.88 12.01 3.09
C ASP A 28 14.07 12.71 1.73
N SER A 29 13.08 12.64 0.82
CA SER A 29 13.21 13.22 -0.52
C SER A 29 13.16 14.75 -0.47
N PRO A 30 14.07 15.46 -1.17
CA PRO A 30 14.01 16.92 -1.28
C PRO A 30 12.78 17.42 -2.05
N ASP A 31 12.16 16.53 -2.85
CA ASP A 31 10.92 16.84 -3.55
C ASP A 31 9.98 15.64 -3.45
N PHE A 32 9.11 15.69 -2.43
CA PHE A 32 8.10 14.68 -2.18
C PHE A 32 7.15 14.56 -3.37
N GLY A 33 6.61 15.67 -3.86
CA GLY A 33 5.62 15.69 -4.92
C GLY A 33 6.13 15.07 -6.23
N ARG A 34 7.38 15.32 -6.60
CA ARG A 34 8.02 14.73 -7.78
C ARG A 34 8.23 13.22 -7.64
N THR A 35 8.53 12.72 -6.43
CA THR A 35 8.65 11.28 -6.20
C THR A 35 7.34 10.57 -6.53
N ILE A 36 6.20 11.11 -6.08
CA ILE A 36 4.88 10.53 -6.34
C ILE A 36 4.51 10.69 -7.82
N ASP A 37 4.71 11.88 -8.41
CA ASP A 37 4.42 12.13 -9.82
C ASP A 37 5.18 11.15 -10.74
N THR A 38 6.48 10.95 -10.46
CA THR A 38 7.32 10.01 -11.22
C THR A 38 6.80 8.58 -11.10
N ALA A 39 6.40 8.15 -9.91
CA ALA A 39 5.86 6.81 -9.70
C ALA A 39 4.53 6.60 -10.42
N ILE A 40 3.62 7.57 -10.37
CA ILE A 40 2.34 7.53 -11.10
C ILE A 40 2.58 7.45 -12.61
N ARG A 41 3.48 8.27 -13.15
CA ARG A 41 3.85 8.24 -14.58
C ARG A 41 4.50 6.92 -14.98
N GLY A 42 5.40 6.39 -14.16
CA GLY A 42 6.05 5.11 -14.39
C GLY A 42 5.05 3.95 -14.44
N LEU A 43 4.13 3.88 -13.48
CA LEU A 43 3.07 2.86 -13.46
C LEU A 43 2.08 3.04 -14.61
N THR A 44 1.70 4.29 -14.92
CA THR A 44 0.85 4.61 -16.07
C THR A 44 1.49 4.12 -17.36
N ALA A 45 2.80 4.33 -17.55
CA ALA A 45 3.50 3.82 -18.72
C ALA A 45 3.46 2.29 -18.81
N VAL A 46 3.56 1.57 -17.68
CA VAL A 46 3.38 0.11 -17.68
C VAL A 46 1.97 -0.29 -18.13
N SER A 47 0.93 0.41 -17.67
CA SER A 47 -0.44 0.21 -18.15
C SER A 47 -0.54 0.47 -19.66
N ASP A 48 -0.01 1.59 -20.15
CA ASP A 48 -0.09 1.98 -21.57
C ASP A 48 0.61 0.99 -22.49
N MET A 49 1.76 0.44 -22.07
CA MET A 49 2.54 -0.53 -22.85
C MET A 49 1.95 -1.95 -22.80
N SER A 50 0.97 -2.20 -21.94
CA SER A 50 0.42 -3.55 -21.71
C SER A 50 -0.66 -3.91 -22.73
N HIS A 51 -0.35 -4.90 -23.58
CA HIS A 51 -1.28 -5.46 -24.59
C HIS A 51 -1.46 -6.96 -24.39
N ILE A 52 -2.49 -7.35 -23.62
CA ILE A 52 -2.74 -8.75 -23.23
C ILE A 52 -3.70 -9.40 -24.24
N ARG A 53 -3.21 -9.56 -25.48
CA ARG A 53 -4.02 -10.02 -26.63
C ARG A 53 -4.66 -11.39 -26.46
N SER A 54 -4.10 -12.23 -25.58
CA SER A 54 -4.65 -13.55 -25.26
C SER A 54 -5.96 -13.48 -24.47
N VAL A 55 -6.28 -12.35 -23.85
CA VAL A 55 -7.50 -12.15 -23.06
C VAL A 55 -8.10 -10.77 -23.40
N PRO A 56 -8.94 -10.69 -24.44
CA PRO A 56 -9.45 -9.41 -24.96
C PRO A 56 -10.15 -8.52 -23.92
N SER A 57 -10.84 -9.10 -22.94
CA SER A 57 -11.51 -8.34 -21.86
C SER A 57 -10.53 -7.66 -20.90
N VAL A 58 -9.35 -8.24 -20.69
CA VAL A 58 -8.28 -7.65 -19.87
C VAL A 58 -7.58 -6.53 -20.64
N GLU A 59 -7.32 -6.73 -21.93
CA GLU A 59 -6.77 -5.68 -22.80
C GLU A 59 -7.72 -4.48 -22.87
N ALA A 60 -9.01 -4.73 -23.16
CA ALA A 60 -10.03 -3.69 -23.19
C ALA A 60 -10.16 -2.98 -21.83
N GLY A 61 -10.13 -3.72 -20.73
CA GLY A 61 -10.25 -3.16 -19.38
C GLY A 61 -9.06 -2.29 -18.97
N ASN A 62 -7.84 -2.71 -19.29
CA ASN A 62 -6.63 -1.93 -19.08
C ASN A 62 -6.67 -0.63 -19.91
N ALA A 63 -6.92 -0.73 -21.21
CA ALA A 63 -6.98 0.42 -22.13
C ALA A 63 -8.09 1.42 -21.78
N ALA A 64 -9.20 0.96 -21.21
CA ALA A 64 -10.30 1.82 -20.80
C ALA A 64 -10.08 2.47 -19.42
N SER A 65 -9.39 1.81 -18.50
CA SER A 65 -9.27 2.28 -17.12
C SER A 65 -7.97 2.99 -16.81
N HIS A 66 -6.88 2.65 -17.51
CA HIS A 66 -5.52 3.04 -17.15
C HIS A 66 -5.23 2.84 -15.65
N ALA A 67 -5.84 1.81 -15.04
CA ALA A 67 -5.78 1.59 -13.60
C ALA A 67 -4.37 1.17 -13.19
N ILE A 68 -3.89 1.76 -12.09
CA ILE A 68 -2.57 1.49 -11.53
C ILE A 68 -2.70 1.22 -10.02
N GLY A 69 -1.67 0.68 -9.39
CA GLY A 69 -1.63 0.51 -7.94
C GLY A 69 -0.30 0.94 -7.34
N LEU A 70 -0.24 2.22 -6.93
CA LEU A 70 0.83 2.76 -6.12
C LEU A 70 0.65 2.34 -4.66
N GLY A 71 1.54 1.47 -4.20
CA GLY A 71 1.62 0.99 -2.83
C GLY A 71 2.69 1.71 -2.01
N GLN A 72 2.75 1.35 -0.73
CA GLN A 72 3.73 1.86 0.22
C GLN A 72 4.37 0.68 0.96
N MET A 73 5.64 0.82 1.30
CA MET A 73 6.37 -0.13 2.14
C MET A 73 7.29 0.60 3.11
N ASN A 74 7.88 -0.14 4.04
CA ASN A 74 8.80 0.37 5.06
C ASN A 74 8.16 1.23 6.16
N LEU A 75 6.84 1.13 6.41
CA LEU A 75 6.21 1.95 7.45
C LEU A 75 6.84 1.67 8.82
N HIS A 76 6.97 0.39 9.19
CA HIS A 76 7.51 0.04 10.49
C HIS A 76 9.00 0.43 10.62
N GLY A 77 9.79 0.25 9.56
CA GLY A 77 11.18 0.69 9.53
C GLY A 77 11.30 2.21 9.72
N TYR A 78 10.45 3.00 9.06
CA TYR A 78 10.43 4.46 9.23
C TYR A 78 10.02 4.85 10.66
N LEU A 79 8.90 4.32 11.17
CA LEU A 79 8.44 4.62 12.52
C LEU A 79 9.52 4.30 13.56
N ALA A 80 10.17 3.14 13.44
CA ALA A 80 11.23 2.74 14.34
C ALA A 80 12.48 3.64 14.24
N ARG A 81 12.86 4.07 13.03
CA ARG A 81 13.95 5.05 12.81
C ARG A 81 13.68 6.37 13.54
N GLU A 82 12.44 6.84 13.50
CA GLU A 82 12.02 8.07 14.16
C GLU A 82 11.67 7.88 15.66
N GLY A 83 11.92 6.69 16.22
CA GLY A 83 11.62 6.37 17.62
C GLY A 83 10.12 6.42 17.93
N ILE A 84 9.27 5.93 17.02
CA ILE A 84 7.83 5.83 17.16
C ILE A 84 7.45 4.36 17.20
N ALA A 85 6.76 3.94 18.27
CA ALA A 85 6.26 2.58 18.37
C ALA A 85 5.11 2.33 17.39
N TYR A 86 5.11 1.18 16.73
CA TYR A 86 4.03 0.81 15.81
C TYR A 86 2.68 0.73 16.55
N GLY A 87 1.64 1.31 15.95
CA GLY A 87 0.29 1.35 16.51
C GLY A 87 0.13 2.29 17.70
N SER A 88 1.15 3.12 18.01
CA SER A 88 1.00 4.25 18.93
C SER A 88 0.15 5.36 18.30
N ALA A 89 -0.33 6.30 19.11
CA ALA A 89 -1.06 7.47 18.60
C ALA A 89 -0.27 8.26 17.55
N GLU A 90 1.04 8.41 17.74
CA GLU A 90 1.94 9.05 16.78
C GLU A 90 2.07 8.24 15.48
N GLY A 91 2.17 6.90 15.58
CA GLY A 91 2.25 6.03 14.41
C GLY A 91 0.96 6.03 13.57
N LEU A 92 -0.20 6.07 14.23
CA LEU A 92 -1.50 6.21 13.56
C LEU A 92 -1.66 7.58 12.90
N ASP A 93 -1.30 8.65 13.62
CA ASP A 93 -1.35 10.02 13.11
C ASP A 93 -0.42 10.22 11.91
N PHE A 94 0.81 9.70 11.97
CA PHE A 94 1.74 9.71 10.84
C PHE A 94 1.15 8.97 9.64
N THR A 95 0.63 7.76 9.84
CA THR A 95 0.06 6.95 8.76
C THR A 95 -1.08 7.69 8.07
N ASN A 96 -2.00 8.27 8.84
CA ASN A 96 -3.09 9.08 8.33
C ASN A 96 -2.58 10.26 7.49
N MET A 97 -1.70 11.10 8.05
CA MET A 97 -1.21 12.30 7.38
C MET A 97 -0.30 12.02 6.17
N TYR A 98 0.46 10.93 6.21
CA TYR A 98 1.27 10.47 5.08
C TYR A 98 0.38 10.04 3.91
N PHE A 99 -0.58 9.15 4.14
CA PHE A 99 -1.49 8.69 3.09
C PHE A 99 -2.40 9.81 2.57
N TYR A 100 -2.84 10.74 3.44
CA TYR A 100 -3.52 11.96 3.03
C TYR A 100 -2.69 12.76 2.01
N THR A 101 -1.41 12.97 2.31
CA THR A 101 -0.49 13.76 1.48
C THR A 101 -0.15 13.04 0.16
N ILE A 102 0.14 11.74 0.21
CA ILE A 102 0.35 10.91 -1.00
C ILE A 102 -0.87 10.99 -1.93
N THR A 103 -2.07 10.89 -1.37
CA THR A 103 -3.32 10.85 -2.16
C THR A 103 -3.53 12.13 -2.94
N TRP A 104 -3.30 13.28 -2.32
CA TRP A 104 -3.36 14.57 -3.01
C TRP A 104 -2.40 14.62 -4.21
N HIS A 105 -1.13 14.23 -3.99
CA HIS A 105 -0.12 14.24 -5.06
C HIS A 105 -0.42 13.23 -6.17
N ALA A 106 -0.94 12.05 -5.84
CA ALA A 106 -1.30 11.03 -6.81
C ALA A 106 -2.46 11.49 -7.72
N LEU A 107 -3.51 12.07 -7.13
CA LEU A 107 -4.63 12.65 -7.86
C LEU A 107 -4.18 13.81 -8.75
N ARG A 108 -3.32 14.70 -8.22
CA ARG A 108 -2.73 15.80 -8.99
C ARG A 108 -1.93 15.30 -10.20
N ALA A 109 -1.13 14.25 -10.03
CA ALA A 109 -0.37 13.65 -11.12
C ALA A 109 -1.27 13.03 -12.21
N SER A 110 -2.32 12.31 -11.80
CA SER A 110 -3.31 11.74 -12.73
C SER A 110 -4.16 12.82 -13.43
N ASN A 111 -4.48 13.93 -12.76
CA ASN A 111 -5.11 15.09 -13.39
C ASN A 111 -4.18 15.77 -14.41
N ALA A 112 -2.90 15.94 -14.07
CA ALA A 112 -1.90 16.48 -14.99
C ALA A 112 -1.78 15.60 -16.25
N LEU A 113 -1.71 14.27 -16.08
CA LEU A 113 -1.72 13.31 -17.19
C LEU A 113 -2.99 13.45 -18.05
N ALA A 114 -4.16 13.66 -17.43
CA ALA A 114 -5.41 13.84 -18.17
C ALA A 114 -5.36 15.09 -19.07
N ARG A 115 -4.77 16.18 -18.57
CA ARG A 115 -4.57 17.43 -19.30
C ARG A 115 -3.56 17.28 -20.43
N GLU A 116 -2.41 16.70 -20.14
CA GLU A 116 -1.32 16.48 -21.10
C GLU A 116 -1.76 15.60 -22.27
N ARG A 117 -2.54 14.54 -21.98
CA ARG A 117 -2.99 13.56 -22.97
C ARG A 117 -4.37 13.88 -23.57
N GLN A 118 -5.05 14.90 -23.03
CA GLN A 118 -6.42 15.26 -23.39
C GLN A 118 -7.39 14.07 -23.33
N GLN A 119 -7.20 13.20 -22.33
CA GLN A 119 -7.94 11.95 -22.17
C GLN A 119 -8.19 11.68 -20.70
N ARG A 120 -9.35 11.08 -20.40
CA ARG A 120 -9.74 10.61 -19.07
C ARG A 120 -10.03 9.12 -19.14
N PHE A 121 -10.04 8.42 -18.01
CA PHE A 121 -10.50 7.03 -17.98
C PHE A 121 -11.97 6.92 -18.45
N ALA A 122 -12.30 5.79 -19.06
CA ALA A 122 -13.65 5.53 -19.56
C ALA A 122 -14.67 5.48 -18.42
N GLY A 123 -15.73 6.27 -18.56
CA GLY A 123 -16.78 6.40 -17.55
C GLY A 123 -16.49 7.43 -16.45
N PHE A 124 -15.52 8.33 -16.67
CA PHE A 124 -15.19 9.40 -15.73
C PHE A 124 -16.41 10.23 -15.30
N GLU A 125 -17.28 10.59 -16.24
CA GLU A 125 -18.46 11.44 -15.97
C GLU A 125 -19.47 10.80 -15.00
N GLN A 126 -19.47 9.47 -14.87
CA GLN A 126 -20.32 8.74 -13.92
C GLN A 126 -19.64 8.52 -12.56
N SER A 127 -18.39 8.96 -12.40
CA SER A 127 -17.62 8.73 -11.18
C SER A 127 -17.89 9.79 -10.10
N ARG A 128 -17.54 9.42 -8.87
CA ARG A 128 -17.53 10.37 -7.72
C ARG A 128 -16.48 11.46 -7.85
N TYR A 129 -15.50 11.30 -8.75
CA TYR A 129 -14.55 12.36 -9.08
C TYR A 129 -15.22 13.48 -9.89
N ALA A 130 -16.04 13.12 -10.89
CA ALA A 130 -16.77 14.09 -11.70
C ALA A 130 -17.85 14.84 -10.90
N SER A 131 -18.60 14.15 -10.04
CA SER A 131 -19.56 14.81 -9.14
C SER A 131 -18.88 15.66 -8.06
N GLY A 132 -17.64 15.34 -7.73
CA GLY A 132 -16.87 15.93 -6.63
C GLY A 132 -17.21 15.36 -5.24
N GLU A 133 -18.11 14.38 -5.15
CA GLU A 133 -18.42 13.66 -3.90
C GLU A 133 -17.15 13.07 -3.26
N TYR A 134 -16.20 12.60 -4.08
CA TYR A 134 -14.92 12.05 -3.60
C TYR A 134 -14.15 13.04 -2.70
N PHE A 135 -14.20 14.33 -3.02
CA PHE A 135 -13.42 15.37 -2.33
C PHE A 135 -14.06 15.89 -1.05
N GLN A 136 -15.34 15.59 -0.79
CA GLN A 136 -16.06 16.07 0.40
C GLN A 136 -15.32 15.72 1.69
N GLN A 137 -14.83 14.49 1.83
CA GLN A 137 -14.06 14.06 3.01
C GLN A 137 -12.80 14.92 3.28
N TYR A 138 -12.24 15.54 2.25
CA TYR A 138 -11.05 16.38 2.35
C TYR A 138 -11.38 17.87 2.54
N LEU A 139 -12.63 18.26 2.26
CA LEU A 139 -13.11 19.64 2.33
C LEU A 139 -13.96 19.95 3.56
N GLU A 140 -14.61 18.92 4.14
CA GLU A 140 -15.55 19.05 5.27
C GLU A 140 -14.87 19.08 6.63
N GLN A 141 -13.68 18.50 6.75
CA GLN A 141 -12.92 18.48 8.00
C GLN A 141 -11.51 19.04 7.82
N THR A 142 -10.96 19.54 8.92
CA THR A 142 -9.58 20.01 8.95
C THR A 142 -8.65 18.82 9.11
N TRP A 143 -7.64 18.76 8.26
CA TRP A 143 -6.61 17.73 8.29
C TRP A 143 -5.31 18.35 8.74
N GLU A 144 -4.90 18.00 9.96
CA GLU A 144 -3.61 18.40 10.52
C GLU A 144 -3.05 17.30 11.42
N PRO A 145 -1.72 17.23 11.61
CA PRO A 145 -1.12 16.33 12.56
C PRO A 145 -1.67 16.55 13.97
N LYS A 146 -2.21 15.48 14.56
CA LYS A 146 -2.74 15.48 15.94
C LYS A 146 -1.62 15.48 16.98
N THR A 147 -0.45 14.98 16.62
CA THR A 147 0.71 14.86 17.50
C THR A 147 1.82 15.82 17.08
N GLU A 148 2.48 16.43 18.06
CA GLU A 148 3.56 17.39 17.80
C GLU A 148 4.75 16.72 17.09
N LYS A 149 5.02 15.45 17.42
CA LYS A 149 6.08 14.68 16.77
C LYS A 149 5.83 14.53 15.27
N VAL A 150 4.61 14.21 14.85
CA VAL A 150 4.27 14.09 13.42
C VAL A 150 4.34 15.46 12.73
N ARG A 151 3.88 16.52 13.39
CA ARG A 151 4.04 17.90 12.88
C ARG A 151 5.51 18.23 12.62
N ALA A 152 6.39 17.91 13.58
CA ALA A 152 7.83 18.11 13.46
C ALA A 152 8.46 17.24 12.35
N LEU A 153 8.00 16.00 12.15
CA LEU A 153 8.51 15.13 11.07
C LEU A 153 8.25 15.71 9.68
N PHE A 154 7.01 16.14 9.40
CA PHE A 154 6.68 16.77 8.12
C PHE A 154 7.42 18.10 7.92
N ALA A 155 7.48 18.93 8.96
CA ALA A 155 8.21 20.20 8.92
C ALA A 155 9.73 20.00 8.69
N GLY A 156 10.35 19.06 9.41
CA GLY A 156 11.76 18.73 9.28
C GLY A 156 12.12 18.13 7.93
N ALA A 157 11.18 17.39 7.32
CA ALA A 157 11.31 16.88 5.95
C ALA A 157 11.02 17.95 4.87
N GLY A 158 10.54 19.13 5.24
CA GLY A 158 10.12 20.16 4.27
C GLY A 158 8.89 19.77 3.45
N ILE A 159 8.08 18.84 3.94
CA ILE A 159 6.90 18.32 3.24
C ILE A 159 5.68 19.14 3.68
N ALA A 160 5.15 19.93 2.74
CA ALA A 160 3.91 20.66 2.95
C ALA A 160 2.71 19.71 2.91
N ILE A 161 1.97 19.64 4.02
CA ILE A 161 0.70 18.93 4.09
C ILE A 161 -0.34 19.72 3.28
N PRO A 162 -1.08 19.10 2.33
CA PRO A 162 -2.06 19.78 1.51
C PRO A 162 -3.10 20.52 2.34
N THR A 163 -3.35 21.77 1.99
CA THR A 163 -4.36 22.63 2.62
C THR A 163 -5.74 22.37 2.03
N ARG A 164 -6.79 22.84 2.72
CA ARG A 164 -8.17 22.78 2.22
C ARG A 164 -8.32 23.50 0.89
N GLU A 165 -7.64 24.63 0.72
CA GLU A 165 -7.63 25.43 -0.51
C GLU A 165 -7.00 24.65 -1.67
N GLN A 166 -5.91 23.91 -1.40
CA GLN A 166 -5.28 23.05 -2.41
C GLN A 166 -6.15 21.84 -2.78
N TRP A 167 -6.92 21.30 -1.83
CA TRP A 167 -7.92 20.28 -2.14
C TRP A 167 -9.09 20.82 -2.96
N GLN A 168 -9.55 22.04 -2.65
CA GLN A 168 -10.61 22.69 -3.40
C GLN A 168 -10.17 22.94 -4.84
N GLN A 169 -8.97 23.51 -5.03
CA GLN A 169 -8.40 23.71 -6.37
C GLN A 169 -8.27 22.39 -7.13
N LEU A 170 -7.77 21.33 -6.48
CA LEU A 170 -7.64 20.02 -7.12
C LEU A 170 -9.02 19.42 -7.49
N SER A 171 -10.04 19.61 -6.66
CA SER A 171 -11.41 19.20 -6.98
C SER A 171 -11.94 19.92 -8.22
N ASP A 172 -11.67 21.21 -8.36
CA ASP A 172 -12.11 22.01 -9.51
C ASP A 172 -11.33 21.61 -10.78
N ASP A 173 -10.01 21.43 -10.67
CA ASP A 173 -9.17 20.93 -11.76
C ASP A 173 -9.59 19.53 -12.22
N VAL A 174 -9.97 18.65 -11.29
CA VAL A 174 -10.46 17.30 -11.62
C VAL A 174 -11.83 17.34 -12.28
N ARG A 175 -12.72 18.24 -11.89
CA ARG A 175 -14.00 18.44 -12.61
C ARG A 175 -13.79 18.97 -14.02
N GLU A 176 -12.89 19.92 -14.19
CA GLU A 176 -12.62 20.54 -15.49
C GLU A 176 -11.89 19.60 -16.43
N TYR A 177 -10.83 18.94 -15.97
CA TYR A 177 -9.91 18.19 -16.82
C TYR A 177 -10.00 16.67 -16.68
N GLY A 178 -10.52 16.17 -15.57
CA GLY A 178 -10.64 14.75 -15.26
C GLY A 178 -9.40 14.12 -14.67
N LEU A 179 -9.39 12.78 -14.64
CA LEU A 179 -8.27 11.95 -14.23
C LEU A 179 -7.94 10.94 -15.33
N TYR A 180 -6.65 10.70 -15.56
CA TYR A 180 -6.20 9.74 -16.55
C TYR A 180 -6.43 8.31 -16.06
N ASN A 181 -6.01 8.04 -14.82
CA ASN A 181 -6.13 6.72 -14.19
C ASN A 181 -7.44 6.61 -13.41
N GLN A 182 -8.17 5.51 -13.60
CA GLN A 182 -9.40 5.21 -12.84
C GLN A 182 -9.12 4.92 -11.36
N ASN A 183 -8.04 4.20 -11.09
CA ASN A 183 -7.59 3.85 -9.75
C ASN A 183 -6.09 4.15 -9.61
N LEU A 184 -5.65 4.54 -8.42
CA LEU A 184 -4.31 5.07 -8.18
C LEU A 184 -3.51 4.27 -7.17
N GLN A 185 -4.10 3.91 -6.03
CA GLN A 185 -3.38 3.32 -4.91
C GLN A 185 -3.91 1.94 -4.55
N ALA A 186 -2.98 1.00 -4.37
CA ALA A 186 -3.22 -0.35 -3.85
C ALA A 186 -1.99 -0.80 -3.08
N ILE A 187 -2.15 -1.34 -1.87
CA ILE A 187 -1.03 -1.64 -0.97
C ILE A 187 -0.90 -3.16 -0.90
N PRO A 188 -0.10 -3.78 -1.79
CA PRO A 188 0.15 -5.21 -1.77
C PRO A 188 1.12 -5.60 -0.63
N PRO A 189 1.28 -6.90 -0.33
CA PRO A 189 2.46 -7.35 0.37
C PRO A 189 3.68 -7.18 -0.54
N THR A 190 4.78 -6.66 -0.01
CA THR A 190 6.03 -6.57 -0.77
C THR A 190 6.87 -7.79 -0.45
N GLY A 191 6.92 -8.75 -1.40
CA GLY A 191 7.70 -9.98 -1.28
C GLY A 191 9.21 -9.74 -1.35
N SER A 192 9.92 -10.49 -2.20
CA SER A 192 11.38 -10.43 -2.25
C SER A 192 11.96 -9.07 -2.66
N ILE A 193 11.16 -8.20 -3.29
CA ILE A 193 11.56 -6.82 -3.62
C ILE A 193 11.85 -5.98 -2.37
N SER A 194 11.25 -6.31 -1.21
CA SER A 194 11.49 -5.59 0.04
C SER A 194 12.92 -5.77 0.55
N TYR A 195 13.53 -6.93 0.33
CA TYR A 195 14.93 -7.16 0.68
C TYR A 195 15.89 -6.35 -0.18
N ILE A 196 15.60 -6.25 -1.49
CA ILE A 196 16.41 -5.47 -2.43
C ILE A 196 16.31 -3.98 -2.11
N ASN A 197 15.10 -3.49 -1.83
CA ASN A 197 14.87 -2.09 -1.48
C ASN A 197 15.29 -1.73 -0.05
N HIS A 198 15.62 -2.74 0.76
CA HIS A 198 15.83 -2.64 2.20
C HIS A 198 14.66 -1.96 2.94
N ALA A 199 13.48 -2.55 2.81
CA ALA A 199 12.24 -2.11 3.41
C ALA A 199 11.64 -3.19 4.33
N THR A 200 10.94 -2.79 5.39
CA THR A 200 9.97 -3.68 6.06
C THR A 200 8.79 -3.92 5.11
N SER A 201 8.29 -5.16 5.06
CA SER A 201 7.24 -5.52 4.10
C SER A 201 5.96 -4.72 4.32
N SER A 202 5.48 -4.05 3.26
CA SER A 202 4.24 -3.28 3.25
C SER A 202 4.17 -2.26 4.40
N ILE A 203 2.97 -1.99 4.90
CA ILE A 203 2.73 -1.11 6.06
C ILE A 203 2.50 -1.86 7.37
N HIS A 204 2.56 -3.20 7.38
CA HIS A 204 2.41 -3.99 8.60
C HIS A 204 3.74 -4.10 9.37
N PRO A 205 3.73 -4.54 10.64
CA PRO A 205 4.95 -4.72 11.41
C PRO A 205 5.87 -5.79 10.83
N ILE A 206 7.10 -5.85 11.34
CA ILE A 206 8.06 -6.88 10.98
C ILE A 206 7.59 -8.22 11.54
N VAL A 207 7.87 -9.32 10.84
CA VAL A 207 7.54 -10.67 11.33
C VAL A 207 8.60 -11.24 12.26
N SER A 208 9.81 -10.69 12.20
CA SER A 208 10.96 -11.00 13.06
C SER A 208 11.97 -9.87 12.94
N ARG A 209 12.78 -9.65 13.98
CA ARG A 209 13.92 -8.70 13.96
C ARG A 209 14.97 -9.10 12.94
N ILE A 210 15.30 -10.39 12.91
CA ILE A 210 16.13 -11.02 11.89
C ILE A 210 15.24 -12.04 11.19
N GLU A 211 14.83 -11.75 9.96
CA GLU A 211 14.05 -12.69 9.17
C GLU A 211 14.95 -13.81 8.66
N ILE A 212 14.44 -15.06 8.73
CA ILE A 212 15.15 -16.25 8.27
C ILE A 212 14.44 -16.80 7.03
N ARG A 213 15.16 -16.89 5.92
CA ARG A 213 14.66 -17.39 4.63
C ARG A 213 15.32 -18.71 4.30
N LYS A 214 14.56 -19.71 3.85
CA LYS A 214 15.09 -21.02 3.40
C LYS A 214 15.52 -20.95 1.95
N GLU A 215 16.65 -20.29 1.70
CA GLU A 215 17.16 -20.03 0.36
C GLU A 215 18.67 -20.28 0.28
N GLY A 216 19.17 -20.51 -0.93
CA GLY A 216 20.59 -20.66 -1.22
C GLY A 216 21.20 -22.01 -0.80
N LYS A 217 22.46 -22.22 -1.19
CA LYS A 217 23.21 -23.47 -0.91
C LYS A 217 23.45 -23.71 0.58
N THR A 218 23.41 -22.65 1.39
CA THR A 218 23.53 -22.69 2.86
C THR A 218 22.23 -23.11 3.55
N GLY A 219 21.11 -23.17 2.81
CA GLY A 219 19.79 -23.53 3.33
C GLY A 219 19.10 -22.44 4.16
N ARG A 220 19.83 -21.39 4.58
CA ARG A 220 19.30 -20.21 5.28
C ARG A 220 20.00 -18.92 4.86
N VAL A 221 19.22 -17.85 4.78
CA VAL A 221 19.66 -16.45 4.64
C VAL A 221 19.01 -15.63 5.73
N TYR A 222 19.79 -14.72 6.33
CA TYR A 222 19.37 -13.86 7.44
C TYR A 222 19.24 -12.43 6.96
N TYR A 223 18.11 -11.80 7.26
CA TYR A 223 17.81 -10.43 6.84
C TYR A 223 17.46 -9.55 8.06
N PRO A 224 18.34 -8.64 8.47
CA PRO A 224 18.04 -7.69 9.55
C PRO A 224 17.05 -6.63 9.08
N ALA A 225 16.12 -6.24 9.96
CA ALA A 225 15.18 -5.16 9.68
C ALA A 225 15.91 -3.82 9.40
N PRO A 226 15.41 -2.99 8.47
CA PRO A 226 16.00 -1.69 8.15
C PRO A 226 16.09 -0.76 9.37
N PHE A 227 17.20 -0.03 9.48
CA PHE A 227 17.53 0.92 10.55
C PHE A 227 17.63 0.32 11.97
N MET A 228 17.55 -1.01 12.11
CA MET A 228 17.64 -1.67 13.40
C MET A 228 19.10 -1.71 13.87
N THR A 229 19.30 -1.26 15.11
CA THR A 229 20.58 -1.28 15.83
C THR A 229 20.35 -1.86 17.22
N ASN A 230 21.41 -2.06 18.00
CA ASN A 230 21.26 -2.53 19.39
C ASN A 230 20.60 -1.48 20.31
N ASP A 231 20.64 -0.19 19.92
CA ASP A 231 20.17 0.93 20.75
C ASP A 231 18.69 1.26 20.54
N ASN A 232 18.01 0.59 19.60
CA ASN A 232 16.61 0.88 19.26
C ASN A 232 15.74 -0.39 19.12
N LEU A 233 16.18 -1.53 19.65
CA LEU A 233 15.50 -2.83 19.52
C LEU A 233 14.05 -2.84 20.07
N GLU A 234 13.75 -1.94 21.01
CA GLU A 234 12.43 -1.77 21.59
C GLU A 234 11.36 -1.33 20.58
N PHE A 235 11.76 -0.65 19.49
CA PHE A 235 10.86 -0.24 18.42
C PHE A 235 10.60 -1.35 17.39
N TYR A 236 11.36 -2.45 17.43
CA TYR A 236 11.24 -3.59 16.52
C TYR A 236 10.56 -4.77 17.22
N GLN A 237 9.34 -4.53 17.71
CA GLN A 237 8.43 -5.59 18.17
C GLN A 237 7.87 -6.33 16.96
N ASP A 238 7.79 -7.66 17.02
CA ASP A 238 7.24 -8.42 15.90
C ASP A 238 5.70 -8.29 15.82
N ALA A 239 5.14 -8.65 14.66
CA ALA A 239 3.71 -8.54 14.41
C ALA A 239 2.85 -9.41 15.34
N TYR A 240 3.41 -10.48 15.92
CA TYR A 240 2.72 -11.33 16.89
C TYR A 240 2.61 -10.68 18.25
N ASP A 241 3.63 -9.92 18.66
CA ASP A 241 3.65 -9.17 19.91
C ASP A 241 2.88 -7.84 19.83
N ILE A 242 2.93 -7.16 18.68
CA ILE A 242 2.10 -5.97 18.42
C ILE A 242 0.61 -6.33 18.41
N GLY A 243 0.27 -7.48 17.83
CA GLY A 243 -1.07 -8.03 17.81
C GLY A 243 -2.02 -7.39 16.79
N PRO A 244 -3.19 -8.02 16.56
CA PRO A 244 -4.08 -7.68 15.45
C PRO A 244 -4.73 -6.30 15.56
N GLU A 245 -5.03 -5.82 16.77
CA GLU A 245 -5.74 -4.56 17.00
C GLU A 245 -4.97 -3.36 16.44
N LYS A 246 -3.70 -3.22 16.83
CA LYS A 246 -2.80 -2.16 16.36
C LYS A 246 -2.56 -2.23 14.85
N ILE A 247 -2.47 -3.44 14.28
CA ILE A 247 -2.32 -3.61 12.83
C ILE A 247 -3.59 -3.14 12.12
N ILE A 248 -4.77 -3.54 12.60
CA ILE A 248 -6.06 -3.11 12.06
C ILE A 248 -6.20 -1.59 12.15
N ASP A 249 -5.82 -0.98 13.27
CA ASP A 249 -5.89 0.47 13.45
C ASP A 249 -5.00 1.22 12.46
N THR A 250 -3.76 0.80 12.25
CA THR A 250 -2.87 1.41 11.25
C THR A 250 -3.45 1.29 9.85
N TYR A 251 -3.97 0.11 9.48
CA TYR A 251 -4.59 -0.09 8.18
C TYR A 251 -5.87 0.72 8.01
N ALA A 252 -6.62 0.97 9.09
CA ALA A 252 -7.83 1.79 9.05
C ALA A 252 -7.50 3.26 8.72
N GLU A 253 -6.40 3.80 9.26
CA GLU A 253 -5.93 5.15 8.91
C GLU A 253 -5.58 5.26 7.42
N ALA A 254 -4.85 4.28 6.86
CA ALA A 254 -4.54 4.25 5.42
C ALA A 254 -5.78 4.03 4.54
N THR A 255 -6.73 3.19 4.98
CA THR A 255 -7.92 2.79 4.20
C THR A 255 -8.83 3.96 3.83
N ARG A 256 -8.81 5.06 4.61
CA ARG A 256 -9.54 6.29 4.31
C ARG A 256 -9.14 6.92 2.97
N HIS A 257 -7.87 6.75 2.60
CA HIS A 257 -7.25 7.47 1.50
C HIS A 257 -6.98 6.60 0.28
N VAL A 258 -6.66 5.33 0.50
CA VAL A 258 -6.41 4.35 -0.56
C VAL A 258 -7.72 4.02 -1.26
N ASP A 259 -7.80 4.27 -2.56
CA ASP A 259 -9.01 4.06 -3.37
C ASP A 259 -9.31 2.57 -3.61
N GLN A 260 -8.29 1.72 -3.82
CA GLN A 260 -8.47 0.27 -3.96
C GLN A 260 -8.45 -0.44 -2.60
N GLY A 261 -7.48 -1.32 -2.36
CA GLY A 261 -7.39 -2.14 -1.16
C GLY A 261 -5.96 -2.30 -0.64
N LEU A 262 -5.87 -2.86 0.57
CA LEU A 262 -4.61 -3.13 1.24
C LEU A 262 -4.60 -4.59 1.69
N SER A 263 -3.50 -5.30 1.45
CA SER A 263 -3.36 -6.70 1.89
C SER A 263 -3.06 -6.78 3.38
N LEU A 264 -4.13 -6.79 4.19
CA LEU A 264 -4.05 -6.89 5.64
C LEU A 264 -3.87 -8.34 6.09
N THR A 265 -2.68 -8.65 6.63
CA THR A 265 -2.41 -9.93 7.30
C THR A 265 -2.51 -9.76 8.81
N LEU A 266 -3.25 -10.65 9.47
CA LEU A 266 -3.34 -10.70 10.94
C LEU A 266 -2.44 -11.81 11.47
N PHE A 267 -1.66 -11.48 12.49
CA PHE A 267 -0.68 -12.39 13.08
C PHE A 267 -1.16 -12.80 14.48
N PHE A 268 -1.19 -14.10 14.71
CA PHE A 268 -1.66 -14.70 15.96
C PHE A 268 -0.63 -15.69 16.50
N ARG A 269 -0.59 -15.85 17.81
CA ARG A 269 0.15 -16.97 18.43
C ARG A 269 -0.57 -18.28 18.13
N ASP A 270 0.16 -19.39 18.25
CA ASP A 270 -0.36 -20.76 18.10
C ASP A 270 -1.46 -21.11 19.11
N THR A 271 -1.53 -20.40 20.23
CA THR A 271 -2.59 -20.54 21.25
C THR A 271 -3.89 -19.80 20.92
N ALA A 272 -3.99 -19.11 19.78
CA ALA A 272 -5.18 -18.33 19.44
C ALA A 272 -6.38 -19.24 19.10
N THR A 273 -7.56 -18.86 19.59
CA THR A 273 -8.80 -19.59 19.30
C THR A 273 -9.50 -19.05 18.05
N THR A 274 -10.40 -19.84 17.46
CA THR A 274 -11.28 -19.36 16.39
C THR A 274 -12.14 -18.17 16.82
N ARG A 275 -12.46 -18.07 18.11
CA ARG A 275 -13.16 -16.91 18.68
C ARG A 275 -12.30 -15.65 18.67
N ASP A 276 -11.00 -15.76 18.93
CA ASP A 276 -10.08 -14.62 18.89
C ASP A 276 -9.92 -14.10 17.46
N ILE A 277 -9.79 -15.02 16.50
CA ILE A 277 -9.79 -14.70 15.07
C ILE A 277 -11.09 -13.98 14.68
N ASN A 278 -12.25 -14.52 15.07
CA ASN A 278 -13.54 -13.94 14.73
C ASN A 278 -13.74 -12.53 15.35
N LYS A 279 -13.28 -12.32 16.59
CA LYS A 279 -13.28 -10.98 17.21
C LYS A 279 -12.44 -9.99 16.41
N ALA A 280 -11.24 -10.37 15.96
CA ALA A 280 -10.39 -9.52 15.15
C ALA A 280 -11.03 -9.19 13.78
N GLN A 281 -11.71 -10.15 13.16
CA GLN A 281 -12.46 -9.92 11.92
C GLN A 281 -13.62 -8.94 12.12
N ILE A 282 -14.40 -9.10 13.21
CA ILE A 282 -15.48 -8.16 13.56
C ILE A 282 -14.91 -6.78 13.85
N TYR A 283 -13.77 -6.69 14.53
CA TYR A 283 -13.09 -5.42 14.79
C TYR A 283 -12.65 -4.74 13.48
N ALA A 284 -12.01 -5.48 12.57
CA ALA A 284 -11.63 -4.99 11.24
C ALA A 284 -12.83 -4.47 10.45
N TRP A 285 -13.93 -5.23 10.42
CA TRP A 285 -15.18 -4.80 9.77
C TRP A 285 -15.72 -3.50 10.37
N LYS A 286 -15.80 -3.40 11.71
CA LYS A 286 -16.26 -2.17 12.40
C LYS A 286 -15.35 -0.96 12.15
N LYS A 287 -14.05 -1.19 11.92
CA LYS A 287 -13.06 -0.15 11.62
C LYS A 287 -13.04 0.26 10.14
N GLY A 288 -13.87 -0.34 9.29
CA GLY A 288 -13.98 0.02 7.87
C GLY A 288 -12.93 -0.60 6.98
N ILE A 289 -12.25 -1.67 7.43
CA ILE A 289 -11.30 -2.41 6.60
C ILE A 289 -12.01 -3.02 5.38
N LYS A 290 -11.44 -2.78 4.20
CA LYS A 290 -12.01 -3.25 2.92
C LYS A 290 -11.83 -4.75 2.70
N THR A 291 -10.67 -5.31 3.04
CA THR A 291 -10.33 -6.72 2.82
C THR A 291 -9.39 -7.26 3.89
N LEU A 292 -9.46 -8.57 4.15
CA LEU A 292 -8.48 -9.33 4.92
C LEU A 292 -7.79 -10.31 3.98
N TYR A 293 -6.45 -10.40 4.07
CA TYR A 293 -5.65 -11.23 3.18
C TYR A 293 -5.35 -12.59 3.77
N TYR A 294 -4.58 -12.64 4.85
CA TYR A 294 -4.25 -13.89 5.55
C TYR A 294 -4.41 -13.76 7.06
N ILE A 295 -4.66 -14.90 7.69
CA ILE A 295 -4.48 -15.11 9.13
C ILE A 295 -3.27 -16.03 9.27
N ARG A 296 -2.20 -15.52 9.88
CA ARG A 296 -0.98 -16.28 10.13
C ARG A 296 -0.87 -16.64 11.60
N LEU A 297 -0.87 -17.93 11.90
CA LEU A 297 -0.48 -18.41 13.22
C LEU A 297 1.05 -18.56 13.27
N ARG A 298 1.64 -18.22 14.42
CA ARG A 298 3.06 -18.41 14.67
C ARG A 298 3.36 -19.90 14.62
N GLN A 299 4.12 -20.32 13.62
CA GLN A 299 4.68 -21.66 13.58
C GLN A 299 6.07 -21.59 14.21
N LEU A 300 6.34 -22.45 15.19
CA LEU A 300 7.68 -22.57 15.74
C LEU A 300 8.64 -22.96 14.60
N ALA A 301 9.67 -22.14 14.39
CA ALA A 301 10.78 -22.53 13.56
C ALA A 301 11.58 -23.59 14.35
N LEU A 302 11.35 -24.86 14.00
CA LEU A 302 12.15 -26.06 14.32
C LEU A 302 11.78 -26.85 15.60
N GLU A 303 10.88 -27.81 15.44
CA GLU A 303 11.24 -29.22 15.65
C GLU A 303 11.09 -29.94 14.28
N GLY A 304 12.14 -30.62 13.80
CA GLY A 304 12.03 -31.54 12.64
C GLY A 304 12.41 -31.02 11.24
N THR A 305 13.01 -29.83 11.07
CA THR A 305 13.53 -29.39 9.74
C THR A 305 15.05 -29.42 9.63
N GLU A 306 15.71 -30.32 10.36
CA GLU A 306 17.04 -30.78 10.00
C GLU A 306 16.92 -31.63 8.73
N VAL A 307 17.67 -31.28 7.68
CA VAL A 307 17.74 -32.08 6.47
C VAL A 307 18.56 -33.33 6.78
N GLN A 308 17.90 -34.38 7.25
CA GLN A 308 18.43 -35.74 7.22
C GLN A 308 18.10 -36.36 5.85
N GLY A 309 18.88 -36.03 4.81
CA GLY A 309 18.72 -36.69 3.51
C GLY A 309 19.28 -35.92 2.31
N CYS A 310 19.93 -36.66 1.41
CA CYS A 310 20.64 -36.16 0.23
C CYS A 310 19.71 -35.40 -0.75
N VAL A 311 20.15 -34.22 -1.19
CA VAL A 311 19.40 -33.23 -2.00
C VAL A 311 19.37 -33.59 -3.50
N SER A 312 19.06 -34.84 -3.85
CA SER A 312 19.11 -35.30 -5.26
C SER A 312 17.76 -35.72 -5.85
N CYS A 313 16.66 -35.65 -5.11
CA CYS A 313 15.36 -36.18 -5.54
C CYS A 313 14.15 -35.23 -5.33
N ALA A 314 14.35 -33.91 -5.34
CA ALA A 314 13.22 -32.97 -5.38
C ALA A 314 13.24 -32.23 -6.73
N LEU A 315 12.34 -32.64 -7.62
CA LEU A 315 11.99 -31.97 -8.89
C LEU A 315 11.35 -30.61 -8.64
#